data_AF-A0A222AJ26-F1
#
_entry.id   AF-A0A222AJ26-F1
#
_cell.length_a   1.000
_cell.length_b   1.000
_cell.length_c   1.000
_cell.angle_alpha   90.00
_cell.angle_beta   90.00
_cell.angle_gamma   90.00
#
_symmetry.space_group_name_H-M   'P 1'
#
loop_
_entity.id
_entity.type
_entity.pdbx_description
1 polymer ?
#
loop_
_entity_poly.entity_id
_entity_poly.type
_entity_poly.pdbx_seq_one_letter_code
_entity_poly.pdbx_strand_id
1 'polypeptide(L)'
;FLTLVTGAFPGIKEQEMLLNELRAAGFFDVFEVVARRNDGAALPPTQATWGCFLCTHPERAVGFLAADGAPVIEGQHKEKKGRWRIFRRWRTRYFTLSGAHLSCKGSSGGESIDINQIRSVKVSRGARNIPKAFEIFTGDQTLILKPKDGKNAEEWVQCLSIAVAHSQARD
;
A
#
# COMPACT_ATOMS: atom_id res chain seq x y z
N PHE A 1 21.41 3.68 37.37
CA PHE A 1 20.10 4.35 37.48
C PHE A 1 19.15 3.71 36.47
N LEU A 2 18.22 2.87 36.94
CA LEU A 2 17.09 2.36 36.14
C LEU A 2 15.98 3.39 36.29
N THR A 3 15.80 4.26 35.30
CA THR A 3 14.67 5.17 35.25
C THR A 3 13.42 4.32 35.01
N LEU A 4 12.70 3.99 36.08
CA LEU A 4 11.44 3.26 35.99
C LEU A 4 10.43 4.24 35.42
N VAL A 5 10.11 4.10 34.13
CA VAL A 5 9.05 4.86 33.48
C VAL A 5 7.73 4.41 34.11
N THR A 6 7.22 5.18 35.07
CA THR A 6 5.94 4.92 35.77
C THR A 6 4.75 5.58 35.09
N GLY A 7 4.94 6.14 33.89
CA GLY A 7 3.83 6.64 33.07
C GLY A 7 2.89 5.50 32.75
N ALA A 8 1.63 5.62 33.15
CA ALA A 8 0.59 4.67 32.77
C ALA A 8 0.58 4.59 31.24
N PHE A 9 0.66 3.38 30.70
CA PHE A 9 0.53 3.17 29.26
C PHE A 9 -0.84 3.70 28.81
N PRO A 10 -0.94 4.39 27.66
CA PRO A 10 -2.20 4.99 27.22
C PRO A 10 -3.34 3.97 27.25
N GLY A 11 -4.54 4.41 27.61
CA GLY A 11 -5.71 3.55 27.61
C GLY A 11 -6.03 3.04 26.20
N ILE A 12 -6.74 1.90 26.09
CA ILE A 12 -7.11 1.32 24.78
C ILE A 12 -7.78 2.34 23.85
N LYS A 13 -8.67 3.19 24.40
CA LYS A 13 -9.36 4.24 23.63
C LYS A 13 -8.41 5.29 23.04
N GLU A 14 -7.40 5.69 23.80
CA GLU A 14 -6.40 6.67 23.36
C GLU A 14 -5.50 6.08 22.28
N GLN A 15 -5.12 4.80 22.43
CA GLN A 15 -4.39 4.08 21.40
C GLN A 15 -5.19 3.98 20.09
N GLU A 16 -6.49 3.66 20.17
CA GLU A 16 -7.36 3.61 18.99
C GLU A 16 -7.51 4.97 18.31
N MET A 17 -7.64 6.05 19.10
CA MET A 17 -7.69 7.42 18.59
C MET A 17 -6.42 7.77 17.83
N LEU A 18 -5.25 7.55 18.44
CA LEU A 18 -3.94 7.78 17.80
C LEU A 18 -3.78 6.94 16.54
N LEU A 19 -4.17 5.66 16.57
CA LEU A 19 -4.12 4.80 15.39
C LEU A 19 -5.03 5.30 14.27
N ASN A 20 -6.17 5.89 14.59
CA ASN A 20 -7.08 6.47 13.60
C ASN A 20 -6.53 7.77 13.00
N GLU A 21 -5.91 8.63 13.82
CA GLU A 21 -5.22 9.83 13.33
C GLU A 21 -4.05 9.47 12.41
N LEU A 22 -3.20 8.53 12.81
CA LEU A 22 -2.07 8.06 11.99
C LEU A 22 -2.56 7.44 10.66
N ARG A 23 -3.70 6.75 10.66
CA ARG A 23 -4.33 6.25 9.42
C ARG A 23 -4.87 7.39 8.56
N ALA A 24 -5.52 8.38 9.16
CA ALA A 24 -6.07 9.52 8.43
C ALA A 24 -4.96 10.37 7.79
N ALA A 25 -3.80 10.47 8.46
CA ALA A 25 -2.62 11.15 7.96
C ALA A 25 -1.78 10.31 6.99
N GLY A 26 -2.17 9.06 6.68
CA GLY A 26 -1.40 8.19 5.79
C GLY A 26 -0.04 7.76 6.35
N PHE A 27 0.17 7.84 7.67
CA PHE A 27 1.47 7.57 8.30
C PHE A 27 2.01 6.17 7.95
N PHE A 28 1.15 5.15 8.00
CA PHE A 28 1.51 3.77 7.70
C PHE A 28 1.76 3.49 6.20
N ASP A 29 1.44 4.46 5.35
CA ASP A 29 1.71 4.37 3.92
C ASP A 29 3.15 4.80 3.60
N VAL A 30 3.74 5.66 4.43
CA VAL A 30 5.10 6.22 4.29
C VAL A 30 6.09 5.55 5.23
N PHE A 31 5.64 5.17 6.43
CA PHE A 31 6.48 4.61 7.48
C PHE A 31 6.09 3.16 7.79
N GLU A 32 7.11 2.37 8.09
CA GLU A 32 6.96 0.99 8.52
C GLU A 32 7.74 0.71 9.81
N VAL A 33 7.35 -0.33 10.53
CA VAL A 33 8.13 -0.82 11.67
C VAL A 33 9.24 -1.73 11.16
N VAL A 34 10.48 -1.26 11.28
CA VAL A 34 11.68 -2.04 11.03
C VAL A 34 11.89 -2.99 12.20
N ALA A 35 11.29 -4.18 12.07
CA ALA A 35 11.40 -5.27 13.04
C ALA A 35 12.32 -6.40 12.56
N ARG A 36 13.04 -6.20 11.45
CA ARG A 36 14.01 -7.15 10.91
C ARG A 36 15.29 -6.42 10.53
N ARG A 37 16.42 -7.11 10.69
CA ARG A 37 17.72 -6.69 10.16
C ARG A 37 17.81 -7.00 8.67
N ASN A 38 18.78 -6.39 7.99
CA ASN A 38 19.04 -6.60 6.56
C ASN A 38 19.42 -8.06 6.22
N ASP A 39 19.90 -8.83 7.20
CA ASP A 39 20.17 -10.27 7.06
C ASP A 39 18.92 -11.16 7.25
N GLY A 40 17.74 -10.55 7.42
CA GLY A 40 16.46 -11.23 7.61
C GLY A 40 16.17 -11.64 9.05
N ALA A 41 17.09 -11.45 9.99
CA ALA A 41 16.88 -11.80 11.39
C ALA A 41 15.88 -10.85 12.06
N ALA A 42 14.97 -11.41 12.87
CA ALA A 42 14.01 -10.60 13.63
C ALA A 42 14.72 -9.81 14.74
N LEU A 43 14.38 -8.53 14.86
CA LEU A 43 14.79 -7.69 15.98
C LEU A 43 13.85 -7.92 17.17
N PRO A 44 14.35 -7.87 18.41
CA PRO A 44 13.49 -7.84 19.59
C PRO A 44 12.59 -6.59 19.54
N PRO A 45 11.37 -6.64 20.12
CA PRO A 45 10.42 -5.53 20.07
C PRO A 45 10.98 -4.21 20.62
N THR A 46 11.92 -4.30 21.57
CA THR A 46 12.62 -3.15 22.17
C THR A 46 13.61 -2.46 21.23
N GLN A 47 13.95 -3.08 20.11
CA GLN A 47 14.84 -2.55 19.08
C GLN A 47 14.10 -2.29 17.76
N ALA A 48 12.80 -2.57 17.70
CA ALA A 48 11.99 -2.22 16.54
C ALA A 48 11.83 -0.70 16.48
N THR A 49 12.09 -0.13 15.31
CA THR A 49 12.01 1.33 15.10
C THR A 49 11.10 1.64 13.92
N TRP A 50 10.49 2.82 13.93
CA TRP A 50 9.78 3.32 12.75
C TRP A 50 10.81 3.89 11.76
N GLY A 51 10.74 3.45 10.52
CA GLY A 51 11.57 3.91 9.42
C GLY A 51 10.73 4.35 8.23
N CYS A 52 11.23 5.29 7.44
CA CYS A 52 10.64 5.60 6.13
C CYS A 52 10.78 4.37 5.22
N PHE A 53 9.69 3.92 4.62
CA PHE A 53 9.63 2.73 3.79
C PHE A 53 10.66 2.76 2.64
N LEU A 54 10.81 3.90 1.96
CA LEU A 54 11.80 4.03 0.88
C LEU A 54 13.24 4.01 1.37
N CYS A 55 13.51 4.48 2.59
CA CYS A 55 14.83 4.43 3.20
C CYS A 55 15.19 3.01 3.66
N THR A 56 14.20 2.26 4.13
CA THR A 56 14.34 0.84 4.49
C THR A 56 14.48 -0.04 3.25
N HIS A 57 13.85 0.37 2.13
CA HIS A 57 13.85 -0.36 0.85
C HIS A 57 14.41 0.49 -0.30
N PRO A 58 15.72 0.83 -0.29
CA PRO A 58 16.33 1.67 -1.32
C PRO A 58 16.26 1.06 -2.72
N GLU A 59 16.22 -0.27 -2.85
CA GLU A 59 16.03 -0.99 -4.11
C GLU A 59 14.70 -0.63 -4.79
N ARG A 60 13.69 -0.26 -4.01
CA ARG A 60 12.36 0.15 -4.51
C ARG A 60 12.31 1.63 -4.82
N ALA A 61 13.06 2.44 -4.05
CA ALA A 61 13.20 3.87 -4.30
C ALA A 61 13.72 4.14 -5.72
N VAL A 62 14.63 3.30 -6.23
CA VAL A 62 15.12 3.41 -7.61
C VAL A 62 13.98 3.33 -8.62
N GLY A 63 13.01 2.42 -8.47
CA GLY A 63 11.86 2.34 -9.39
C GLY A 63 10.91 3.55 -9.36
N PHE A 64 10.93 4.33 -8.26
CA PHE A 64 10.19 5.60 -8.18
C PHE A 64 10.96 6.78 -8.80
N LEU A 65 12.29 6.75 -8.71
CA LEU A 65 13.18 7.84 -9.10
C LEU A 65 13.74 7.70 -10.52
N ALA A 66 13.87 6.47 -11.01
CA ALA A 66 14.49 6.19 -12.29
C ALA A 66 13.51 6.52 -13.43
N ALA A 67 13.97 7.37 -14.35
CA ALA A 67 13.24 7.74 -15.57
C ALA A 67 13.23 6.61 -16.62
N ASP A 68 13.86 5.47 -16.33
CA ASP A 68 13.97 4.31 -17.23
C ASP A 68 12.72 3.41 -17.22
N GLY A 69 11.76 3.67 -16.33
CA GLY A 69 10.50 2.93 -16.25
C GLY A 69 10.61 1.58 -15.54
N ALA A 70 11.66 1.37 -14.72
CA ALA A 70 11.78 0.16 -13.91
C ALA A 70 10.57 -0.02 -12.96
N PRO A 71 10.02 -1.25 -12.83
CA PRO A 71 8.85 -1.48 -11.99
C PRO A 71 9.19 -1.38 -10.50
N VAL A 72 8.46 -0.55 -9.78
CA VAL A 72 8.49 -0.44 -8.31
C VAL A 72 7.94 -1.70 -7.66
N ILE A 73 6.81 -2.17 -8.16
CA ILE A 73 6.15 -3.39 -7.72
C ILE A 73 5.33 -3.97 -8.88
N GLU A 74 5.36 -5.28 -8.99
CA GLU A 74 4.64 -6.02 -10.01
C GLU A 74 4.02 -7.29 -9.44
N GLY A 75 2.91 -7.73 -10.02
CA GLY A 75 2.16 -8.84 -9.43
C GLY A 75 0.90 -9.22 -10.17
N GLN A 76 0.49 -10.48 -9.98
CA GLN A 76 -0.80 -10.98 -10.45
C GLN A 76 -1.89 -10.71 -9.41
N HIS A 77 -2.88 -9.90 -9.79
CA HIS A 77 -4.03 -9.59 -8.95
C HIS A 77 -5.32 -10.02 -9.64
N LYS A 78 -6.28 -10.47 -8.85
CA LYS A 78 -7.66 -10.64 -9.29
C LYS A 78 -8.35 -9.29 -9.19
N GLU A 79 -8.75 -8.75 -10.32
CA GLU A 79 -9.56 -7.55 -10.42
C GLU A 79 -11.04 -7.92 -10.44
N LYS A 80 -11.86 -7.23 -9.64
CA LYS A 80 -13.32 -7.40 -9.66
C LYS A 80 -13.96 -6.42 -10.66
N LYS A 81 -14.11 -6.83 -11.92
CA LYS A 81 -14.71 -5.98 -12.99
C LYS A 81 -16.20 -6.32 -13.21
N GLY A 82 -17.02 -5.28 -13.38
CA GLY A 82 -18.45 -5.42 -13.73
C GLY A 82 -19.34 -4.31 -13.15
N ARG A 83 -20.15 -3.69 -14.02
CA ARG A 83 -21.05 -2.57 -13.66
C ARG A 83 -22.13 -2.99 -12.66
N TRP A 84 -22.66 -4.21 -12.78
CA TRP A 84 -23.72 -4.75 -11.94
C TRP A 84 -23.18 -5.74 -10.92
N ARG A 85 -23.66 -5.65 -9.67
CA ARG A 85 -23.17 -6.45 -8.53
C ARG A 85 -23.24 -7.98 -8.77
N ILE A 86 -24.23 -8.43 -9.53
CA ILE A 86 -24.47 -9.85 -9.88
C ILE A 86 -23.62 -10.35 -11.06
N PHE A 87 -23.11 -9.45 -11.91
CA PHE A 87 -22.28 -9.80 -13.07
C PHE A 87 -20.79 -9.49 -12.85
N ARG A 88 -20.41 -9.02 -11.65
CA ARG A 88 -19.01 -8.80 -11.30
C ARG A 88 -18.28 -10.15 -11.30
N ARG A 89 -17.25 -10.25 -12.13
CA ARG A 89 -16.40 -11.44 -12.23
C ARG A 89 -14.97 -11.06 -11.84
N TRP A 90 -14.31 -11.97 -11.14
CA TRP A 90 -12.89 -11.86 -10.88
C TRP A 90 -12.13 -12.21 -12.14
N ARG A 91 -11.20 -11.34 -12.54
CA ARG A 91 -10.28 -11.61 -13.65
C ARG A 91 -8.87 -11.48 -13.13
N THR A 92 -8.04 -12.50 -13.33
CA THR A 92 -6.61 -12.39 -13.07
C THR A 92 -6.00 -11.46 -14.11
N ARG A 93 -5.21 -10.50 -13.64
CA ARG A 93 -4.51 -9.50 -14.42
C ARG A 93 -3.11 -9.32 -13.85
N TYR A 94 -2.17 -8.93 -14.69
CA TYR A 94 -0.83 -8.57 -14.27
C TYR A 94 -0.77 -7.06 -14.13
N PHE A 95 -0.47 -6.59 -12.93
CA PHE A 95 -0.31 -5.17 -12.63
C PHE A 95 1.15 -4.85 -12.44
N THR A 96 1.56 -3.70 -12.97
CA THR A 96 2.91 -3.17 -12.82
C THR A 96 2.80 -1.69 -12.48
N LEU A 97 3.38 -1.29 -11.36
CA LEU A 97 3.55 0.09 -10.95
C LEU A 97 4.98 0.52 -11.31
N SER A 98 5.11 1.58 -12.11
CA SER A 98 6.40 2.17 -12.51
C SER A 98 6.29 3.68 -12.46
N GLY A 99 7.12 4.36 -11.65
CA GLY A 99 7.04 5.81 -11.47
C GLY A 99 5.61 6.31 -11.19
N ALA A 100 5.08 7.14 -12.10
CA ALA A 100 3.75 7.73 -12.03
C ALA A 100 2.65 6.96 -12.82
N HIS A 101 2.90 5.70 -13.20
CA HIS A 101 1.95 4.91 -14.02
C HIS A 101 1.66 3.54 -13.41
N LEU A 102 0.36 3.21 -13.31
CA LEU A 102 -0.11 1.87 -12.99
C LEU A 102 -0.64 1.21 -14.27
N SER A 103 0.05 0.20 -14.77
CA SER A 103 -0.35 -0.52 -15.98
C SER A 103 -0.99 -1.88 -15.66
N CYS A 104 -2.05 -2.24 -16.40
CA CYS A 104 -2.73 -3.53 -16.32
C CYS A 104 -2.61 -4.27 -17.64
N LYS A 105 -1.84 -5.36 -17.68
CA LYS A 105 -1.75 -6.24 -18.87
C LYS A 105 -2.71 -7.41 -18.74
N GLY A 106 -3.66 -7.52 -19.68
CA GLY A 106 -4.54 -8.68 -19.78
C GLY A 106 -5.41 -8.74 -21.06
N SER A 107 -5.04 -9.65 -21.97
CA SER A 107 -5.76 -10.21 -23.14
C SER A 107 -6.49 -9.27 -24.13
N SER A 108 -6.61 -7.96 -23.91
CA SER A 108 -7.19 -7.03 -24.90
C SER A 108 -6.89 -5.58 -24.50
N GLY A 109 -5.73 -5.08 -24.91
CA GLY A 109 -5.30 -3.70 -24.64
C GLY A 109 -4.87 -3.49 -23.19
N GLY A 110 -3.63 -3.06 -22.97
CA GLY A 110 -3.21 -2.67 -21.63
C GLY A 110 -3.91 -1.38 -21.23
N GLU A 111 -4.93 -1.47 -20.37
CA GLU A 111 -5.49 -0.29 -19.72
C GLU A 111 -4.42 0.21 -18.71
N SER A 112 -3.87 1.39 -18.95
CA SER A 112 -3.05 2.11 -17.97
C SER A 112 -3.92 3.11 -17.21
N ILE A 113 -3.73 3.17 -15.91
CA ILE A 113 -4.33 4.15 -15.03
C ILE A 113 -3.23 5.16 -14.72
N ASP A 114 -3.49 6.42 -15.06
CA ASP A 114 -2.64 7.52 -14.65
C ASP A 114 -2.80 7.72 -13.14
N ILE A 115 -1.68 7.79 -12.42
CA ILE A 115 -1.67 7.95 -10.97
C ILE A 115 -2.30 9.28 -10.56
N ASN A 116 -2.25 10.31 -11.40
CA ASN A 116 -2.91 11.59 -11.17
C ASN A 116 -4.44 11.47 -11.04
N GLN A 117 -5.03 10.41 -11.61
CA GLN A 117 -6.46 10.15 -11.51
C GLN A 117 -6.83 9.43 -10.21
N ILE A 118 -5.85 8.88 -9.48
CA ILE A 118 -6.04 8.17 -8.23
C ILE A 118 -6.20 9.18 -7.10
N ARG A 119 -7.37 9.15 -6.46
CA ARG A 119 -7.70 10.00 -5.31
C ARG A 119 -7.27 9.39 -3.98
N SER A 120 -7.42 8.08 -3.86
CA SER A 120 -7.01 7.36 -2.65
C SER A 120 -6.86 5.86 -2.90
N VAL A 121 -6.07 5.22 -2.06
CA VAL A 121 -5.85 3.78 -2.05
C VAL A 121 -6.06 3.26 -0.63
N LYS A 122 -6.75 2.13 -0.48
CA LYS A 122 -7.09 1.60 0.84
C LYS A 122 -7.08 0.08 0.90
N VAL A 123 -6.54 -0.48 1.98
CA VAL A 123 -6.68 -1.90 2.30
C VAL A 123 -8.12 -2.18 2.78
N SER A 124 -8.79 -3.16 2.17
CA SER A 124 -10.12 -3.60 2.60
C SER A 124 -10.01 -4.35 3.95
N ARG A 125 -10.34 -3.69 5.06
CA ARG A 125 -10.36 -4.28 6.41
C ARG A 125 -11.81 -4.54 6.86
N GLY A 126 -12.26 -5.80 6.97
CA GLY A 126 -13.49 -6.15 7.71
C GLY A 126 -14.38 -7.27 7.13
N ALA A 127 -15.18 -7.91 8.00
CA ALA A 127 -15.93 -9.17 7.82
C ALA A 127 -16.96 -9.24 6.67
N ARG A 128 -17.27 -8.13 6.00
CA ARG A 128 -18.13 -8.09 4.79
C ARG A 128 -17.40 -7.60 3.53
N ASN A 129 -16.11 -7.25 3.64
CA ASN A 129 -15.23 -6.84 2.56
C ASN A 129 -14.18 -7.92 2.33
N ILE A 130 -13.78 -8.12 1.07
CA ILE A 130 -12.95 -9.25 0.64
C ILE A 130 -11.64 -9.24 1.44
N PRO A 131 -11.37 -10.25 2.29
CA PRO A 131 -10.18 -10.26 3.13
C PRO A 131 -8.94 -10.17 2.25
N LYS A 132 -8.00 -9.30 2.63
CA LYS A 132 -6.70 -9.13 1.96
C LYS A 132 -6.80 -8.58 0.53
N ALA A 133 -7.86 -7.83 0.21
CA ALA A 133 -7.94 -7.01 -1.00
C ALA A 133 -7.58 -5.55 -0.70
N PHE A 134 -7.29 -4.79 -1.75
CA PHE A 134 -7.16 -3.34 -1.69
C PHE A 134 -7.98 -2.68 -2.79
N GLU A 135 -8.34 -1.43 -2.56
CA GLU A 135 -9.23 -0.64 -3.40
C GLU A 135 -8.50 0.61 -3.87
N ILE A 136 -8.57 0.88 -5.18
CA ILE A 136 -8.07 2.10 -5.80
C ILE A 136 -9.28 2.94 -6.17
N PHE A 137 -9.35 4.14 -5.63
CA PHE A 137 -10.41 5.10 -5.93
C PHE A 137 -9.88 6.11 -6.94
N THR A 138 -10.45 6.09 -8.14
CA THR A 138 -10.21 7.08 -9.18
C THR A 138 -11.35 8.08 -9.23
N GLY A 139 -11.25 9.12 -10.07
CA GLY A 139 -12.32 10.10 -10.23
C GLY A 139 -13.63 9.52 -10.78
N ASP A 140 -13.55 8.45 -11.58
CA ASP A 140 -14.66 7.87 -12.34
C ASP A 140 -15.02 6.45 -11.88
N GLN A 141 -14.10 5.70 -11.26
CA GLN A 141 -14.33 4.31 -10.85
C GLN A 141 -13.58 3.88 -9.58
N THR A 142 -14.02 2.75 -9.02
CA THR A 142 -13.33 2.05 -7.92
C THR A 142 -12.89 0.67 -8.39
N LEU A 143 -11.58 0.41 -8.32
CA LEU A 143 -10.98 -0.88 -8.68
C LEU A 143 -10.72 -1.67 -7.42
N ILE A 144 -11.22 -2.91 -7.36
CA ILE A 144 -11.00 -3.82 -6.23
C ILE A 144 -10.04 -4.91 -6.70
N LEU A 145 -8.84 -4.91 -6.12
CA LEU A 145 -7.75 -5.82 -6.45
C LEU A 145 -7.47 -6.77 -5.30
N LYS A 146 -7.38 -8.07 -5.61
CA LYS A 146 -7.04 -9.12 -4.66
C LYS A 146 -5.75 -9.83 -5.10
N PRO A 147 -4.63 -9.67 -4.38
CA PRO A 147 -3.42 -10.46 -4.59
C PRO A 147 -3.70 -11.97 -4.47
N LYS A 148 -3.04 -12.79 -5.29
CA LYS A 148 -3.27 -14.25 -5.36
C LYS A 148 -3.14 -14.94 -4.00
N ASP A 149 -2.12 -14.58 -3.21
CA ASP A 149 -1.84 -15.21 -1.90
C ASP A 149 -2.35 -14.39 -0.71
N GLY A 150 -2.95 -13.23 -0.98
CA GLY A 150 -3.34 -12.24 0.03
C GLY A 150 -2.17 -11.67 0.87
N LYS A 151 -0.95 -12.16 0.63
CA LYS A 151 0.30 -11.52 1.01
C LYS A 151 0.51 -10.33 0.07
N ASN A 152 1.15 -9.27 0.54
CA ASN A 152 1.54 -8.07 -0.23
C ASN A 152 0.42 -7.05 -0.50
N ALA A 153 -0.80 -7.21 0.02
CA ALA A 153 -1.83 -6.18 -0.15
C ALA A 153 -1.42 -4.83 0.48
N GLU A 154 -0.78 -4.88 1.66
CA GLU A 154 -0.30 -3.68 2.37
C GLU A 154 0.83 -2.99 1.60
N GLU A 155 1.78 -3.78 1.12
CA GLU A 155 2.91 -3.34 0.29
C GLU A 155 2.44 -2.64 -1.00
N TRP A 156 1.42 -3.19 -1.67
CA TRP A 156 0.81 -2.54 -2.84
C TRP A 156 0.18 -1.20 -2.50
N VAL A 157 -0.51 -1.10 -1.35
CA VAL A 157 -1.09 0.17 -0.88
C VAL A 157 0.00 1.19 -0.56
N GLN A 158 1.07 0.78 0.13
CA GLN A 158 2.21 1.66 0.43
C GLN A 158 2.85 2.20 -0.85
N CYS A 159 3.21 1.34 -1.80
CA CYS A 159 3.83 1.78 -3.04
C CYS A 159 2.92 2.72 -3.85
N LEU A 160 1.61 2.43 -3.92
CA LEU A 160 0.66 3.29 -4.62
C LEU A 160 0.45 4.63 -3.92
N SER A 161 0.32 4.63 -2.58
CA SER A 161 0.17 5.86 -1.80
C SER A 161 1.39 6.78 -1.95
N ILE A 162 2.61 6.21 -1.94
CA ILE A 162 3.84 6.95 -2.21
C ILE A 162 3.83 7.53 -3.63
N ALA A 163 3.45 6.74 -4.63
CA ALA A 163 3.38 7.21 -6.01
C ALA A 163 2.38 8.37 -6.19
N VAL A 164 1.19 8.26 -5.57
CA VAL A 164 0.17 9.31 -5.56
C VAL A 164 0.69 10.57 -4.89
N ALA A 165 1.26 10.45 -3.69
CA ALA A 165 1.81 11.60 -2.96
C ALA A 165 2.94 12.29 -3.76
N HIS A 166 3.82 11.52 -4.39
CA HIS A 166 4.88 12.05 -5.22
C HIS A 166 4.35 12.76 -6.48
N SER A 167 3.29 12.24 -7.09
CA SER A 167 2.65 12.89 -8.25
C SER A 167 2.01 14.23 -7.85
N GLN A 168 1.30 14.28 -6.73
CA GLN A 168 0.63 15.49 -6.23
C GLN A 168 1.60 16.57 -5.74
N ALA A 169 2.83 16.22 -5.37
CA ALA A 169 3.85 17.17 -4.95
C ALA A 169 4.64 17.81 -6.12
N ARG A 170 4.48 17.29 -7.34
CA ARG A 170 5.14 17.82 -8.56
C ARG A 170 4.31 18.88 -9.29
N ASP A 171 3.02 18.97 -8.96
CA ASP A 171 2.09 20.02 -9.42
C ASP A 171 2.05 21.20 -8.43
#